data_AF-M1BPM2-F1
#
_entry.id   AF-M1BPM2-F1
#
_cell.length_a   1.000
_cell.length_b   1.000
_cell.length_c   1.000
_cell.angle_alpha   90.00
_cell.angle_beta   90.00
_cell.angle_gamma   90.00
#
_symmetry.space_group_name_H-M   'P 1'
#
loop_
_entity.id
_entity.type
_entity.pdbx_description
1 polymer ?
#
loop_
_entity_poly.entity_id
_entity_poly.type
_entity_poly.pdbx_seq_one_letter_code
_entity_poly.pdbx_strand_id
1 'polypeptide(L)' 'MFAAEDGTIPATFQIIYMTGWREHQSQQKPKKRGSATVSFQDLQKQFGSDGSC' A
#
# COMPACT_ATOMS: atom_id res chain seq x y z
N MET A 1 -34.33 23.85 29.21
CA MET A 1 -33.15 24.49 28.60
C MET A 1 -32.25 23.41 28.05
N PHE A 2 -32.40 23.05 26.76
CA PHE A 2 -31.47 22.29 25.88
C PHE A 2 -32.13 22.05 24.49
N ALA A 3 -33.46 22.13 24.41
CA ALA A 3 -34.22 22.17 23.17
C ALA A 3 -34.45 23.62 22.71
N ALA A 4 -34.50 23.83 21.38
CA ALA A 4 -34.98 25.07 20.78
C ALA A 4 -36.48 25.27 21.08
N GLU A 5 -37.03 26.47 20.83
CA GLU A 5 -38.43 26.81 21.16
C GLU A 5 -39.45 25.84 20.53
N ASP A 6 -39.08 25.14 19.45
CA ASP A 6 -39.89 24.12 18.76
C ASP A 6 -39.68 22.67 19.28
N GLY A 7 -38.92 22.46 20.36
CA GLY A 7 -38.72 21.15 20.99
C GLY A 7 -37.64 20.26 20.34
N THR A 8 -37.02 20.71 19.24
CA THR A 8 -35.90 20.01 18.60
C THR A 8 -34.56 20.23 19.32
N ILE A 9 -33.75 19.18 19.39
CA ILE A 9 -32.41 19.19 19.99
C ILE A 9 -31.37 19.22 18.86
N PRO A 10 -30.49 20.24 18.81
CA PRO A 10 -29.42 20.28 17.81
C PRO A 10 -28.35 19.23 18.12
N ALA A 11 -28.05 18.37 17.13
CA ALA A 11 -27.00 17.36 17.23
C ALA A 11 -25.96 17.55 16.11
N THR A 12 -24.68 17.61 16.49
CA THR A 12 -23.55 17.73 15.56
C THR A 12 -22.84 16.39 15.46
N PHE A 13 -22.84 15.79 14.26
CA PHE A 13 -22.14 14.54 14.01
C PHE A 13 -20.82 14.81 13.31
N GLN A 14 -19.77 14.13 13.74
CA GLN A 14 -18.49 14.07 13.04
C GLN A 14 -18.33 12.67 12.48
N ILE A 15 -18.20 12.57 11.16
CA ILE A 15 -18.01 11.29 10.49
C ILE A 15 -16.55 11.19 10.05
N ILE A 16 -15.82 10.26 10.63
CA ILE A 16 -14.43 9.98 10.27
C ILE A 16 -14.43 8.82 9.28
N TYR A 17 -13.94 9.07 8.07
CA TYR A 17 -13.76 8.05 7.04
C TYR A 17 -12.28 7.68 6.91
N MET A 18 -11.98 6.39 6.83
CA MET A 18 -10.61 5.89 6.67
C MET A 18 -10.57 4.91 5.50
N THR A 19 -9.61 5.11 4.60
CA THR A 19 -9.34 4.19 3.48
C THR A 19 -8.00 3.51 3.74
N GLY A 20 -8.02 2.18 3.83
CA GLY A 20 -6.82 1.36 3.99
C GLY A 20 -6.50 0.58 2.72
N TRP A 21 -5.23 0.25 2.53
CA TRP A 21 -4.80 -0.71 1.54
C TRP A 21 -4.71 -2.11 2.15
N ARG A 22 -5.10 -3.12 1.39
CA ARG A 22 -4.94 -4.54 1.73
C ARG A 22 -4.03 -5.17 0.69
N GLU A 23 -3.08 -5.99 1.15
CA GLU A 23 -2.24 -6.78 0.25
C GLU A 23 -3.11 -7.69 -0.63
N HIS A 24 -2.90 -7.64 -1.94
CA HIS A 24 -3.51 -8.57 -2.87
C HIS A 24 -2.84 -9.95 -2.75
N GLN A 25 -3.56 -11.04 -2.96
CA GLN A 25 -2.98 -12.40 -2.83
C GLN A 25 -1.83 -12.67 -3.81
N SER A 26 -1.76 -11.93 -4.92
CA SER A 26 -0.64 -12.01 -5.87
C SER A 26 0.59 -11.22 -5.44
N GLN A 27 0.54 -10.48 -4.32
CA GLN A 27 1.68 -9.74 -3.80
C GLN A 27 2.82 -10.71 -3.52
N GLN A 28 3.95 -10.53 -4.19
CA GLN A 28 5.11 -11.38 -3.96
C GLN A 28 5.68 -11.12 -2.58
N LYS A 29 5.77 -12.20 -1.80
CA LYS A 29 6.37 -12.16 -0.46
C LYS A 29 7.88 -11.90 -0.60
N PRO A 30 8.46 -11.07 0.28
CA PRO A 30 9.90 -10.88 0.31
C PRO A 30 10.59 -12.23 0.55
N LYS A 31 11.63 -12.51 -0.25
CA LYS A 31 12.44 -13.73 -0.06
C LYS A 31 13.24 -13.62 1.24
N LYS A 32 13.60 -14.78 1.82
CA LYS A 32 14.44 -14.84 3.03
C LYS A 32 15.79 -14.15 2.76
N ARG A 33 16.32 -13.43 3.76
CA ARG A 33 17.67 -12.84 3.68
C ARG A 33 18.69 -13.93 3.33
N GLY A 34 19.63 -13.63 2.43
CA GLY A 34 20.65 -14.59 1.97
C GLY A 34 20.18 -15.57 0.89
N SER A 35 18.96 -15.45 0.36
CA SER A 35 18.45 -16.29 -0.74
C SER A 35 18.90 -15.87 -2.14
N ALA A 36 19.87 -14.96 -2.24
CA ALA A 36 20.42 -14.55 -3.53
C ALA A 36 21.31 -15.68 -4.08
N THR A 37 20.86 -16.32 -5.16
CA THR A 37 21.60 -17.40 -5.84
C THR A 37 22.52 -16.88 -6.95
N VAL A 38 22.32 -15.64 -7.40
CA VAL A 38 23.02 -15.06 -8.55
C VAL A 38 23.68 -13.75 -8.15
N SER A 39 24.91 -13.53 -8.62
CA SER A 39 25.62 -12.26 -8.40
C SER A 39 25.12 -11.19 -9.37
N PHE A 40 25.12 -9.92 -8.94
CA PHE A 40 24.75 -8.80 -9.84
C PHE A 40 25.69 -8.68 -11.05
N GLN A 41 26.94 -9.10 -10.92
CA GLN A 41 27.92 -9.09 -12.01
C GLN A 41 27.55 -10.09 -13.12
N ASP A 42 26.96 -11.23 -12.76
CA ASP A 42 26.51 -12.23 -13.74
C ASP A 42 25.24 -11.76 -14.46
N LEU A 43 24.32 -11.08 -13.76
CA LEU A 43 23.16 -10.45 -14.37
C LEU A 43 23.57 -9.36 -15.37
N GLN A 44 24.59 -8.55 -15.03
CA GLN A 44 25.09 -7.51 -15.92
C GLN A 44 25.65 -8.08 -17.24
N LYS A 45 26.32 -9.25 -17.19
CA LYS A 45 26.79 -9.94 -18.41
C LYS A 45 25.62 -10.48 -19.25
N GLN A 46 24.55 -10.92 -18.61
CA GLN A 46 23.37 -11.48 -19.28
C GLN A 46 22.49 -10.41 -19.93
N PHE A 47 22.35 -9.23 -19.32
CA PHE A 47 21.52 -8.13 -19.84
C PHE A 47 22.32 -7.05 -20.59
N GLY A 48 23.66 -7.05 -20.47
CA GLY A 48 24.54 -6.08 -21.13
C GLY A 48 24.89 -6.43 -22.58
N SER A 49 24.59 -7.65 -23.05
CA SER A 49 24.85 -8.09 -24.44
C SER A 49 23.66 -7.93 -25.38
N ASP A 50 22.44 -7.73 -24.85
CA ASP A 50 21.20 -7.57 -25.65
C ASP A 50 20.88 -6.10 -25.97
N GLY A 51 21.92 -5.25 -25.95
CA GLY A 51 21.86 -3.83 -26.29
C GLY A 51 22.32 -3.48 -27.70
N SER A 52 22.38 -4.43 -28.65
CA SER A 52 22.60 -4.11 -30.06
C SER A 52 21.27 -3.80 -30.74
N CYS A 53 20.95 -2.51 -30.86
CA CYS A 53 20.34 -2.00 -32.08
C CYS A 53 21.40 -1.91 -33.18
#